data_AF-A0A937VD92-F1
#
_entry.id   AF-A0A937VD92-F1
#
_cell.length_a   1.000
_cell.length_b   1.000
_cell.length_c   1.000
_cell.angle_alpha   90.00
_cell.angle_beta   90.00
_cell.angle_gamma   90.00
#
_symmetry.space_group_name_H-M   'P 1'
#
loop_
_entity.id
_entity.type
_entity.pdbx_description
1 polymer ?
#
loop_
_entity_poly.entity_id
_entity_poly.type
_entity_poly.pdbx_seq_one_letter_code
_entity_poly.pdbx_strand_id
1 'polypeptide(L)' 'IQGTTTTTGLKVKAELVDHTYQTGLKVSDAEMAALNLTRRPICPQWNYIISPRKRAC' A
#
# COMPACT_ATOMS: atom_id res chain seq x y z
N ILE A 1 11.76 -11.80 -16.23
CA ILE A 1 12.15 -10.60 -17.00
C ILE A 1 12.31 -9.46 -16.00
N GLN A 2 13.54 -8.99 -15.76
CA GLN A 2 13.82 -7.82 -14.92
C GLN A 2 14.19 -6.66 -15.85
N GLY A 3 13.57 -5.49 -15.68
CA GLY A 3 13.90 -4.28 -16.43
C GLY A 3 13.05 -4.08 -17.69
N THR A 4 11.91 -3.41 -17.56
CA THR A 4 11.24 -2.73 -18.67
C THR A 4 11.41 -1.23 -18.49
N THR A 5 11.78 -0.54 -19.56
CA THR A 5 11.94 0.92 -19.55
C THR A 5 10.75 1.53 -20.26
N THR A 6 10.04 2.48 -19.65
CA THR A 6 8.98 3.23 -20.34
C THR A 6 9.59 4.12 -21.42
N THR A 7 8.81 4.53 -22.42
CA THR A 7 9.26 5.45 -23.48
C THR A 7 9.81 6.78 -22.93
N THR A 8 9.39 7.15 -21.71
CA THR A 8 9.84 8.33 -20.96
C THR A 8 11.09 8.10 -20.09
N GLY A 9 11.70 6.92 -20.13
CA GLY A 9 12.97 6.62 -19.45
C GLY A 9 12.85 6.10 -18.01
N LEU A 10 11.65 5.77 -17.52
CA LEU A 10 11.49 5.18 -16.19
C LEU A 10 12.00 3.73 -16.21
N LYS A 11 12.98 3.42 -15.36
CA LYS A 11 13.50 2.06 -15.17
C LYS A 11 12.69 1.33 -14.11
N VAL A 12 11.98 0.29 -14.49
CA VAL A 12 11.20 -0.54 -13.56
C VAL A 12 12.01 -1.77 -13.17
N LYS A 13 12.19 -1.99 -11.86
CA LYS A 13 12.71 -3.24 -11.31
C LYS A 13 11.53 -4.08 -10.82
N ALA A 14 11.54 -5.35 -11.17
CA ALA A 14 10.57 -6.32 -10.69
C ALA A 14 11.32 -7.52 -10.16
N GLU A 15 10.95 -7.99 -8.98
CA GLU A 15 11.56 -9.13 -8.32
C GLU A 15 10.47 -10.13 -7.97
N LEU A 16 10.79 -11.41 -8.07
CA LEU A 16 9.90 -12.46 -7.60
C LEU A 16 9.96 -12.46 -6.08
N VAL A 17 8.81 -12.25 -5.45
CA VAL A 17 8.66 -12.45 -4.01
C VAL A 17 8.15 -13.88 -3.80
N ASP A 18 9.00 -14.77 -3.31
CA ASP A 18 8.69 -16.17 -3.00
C ASP A 18 8.24 -16.36 -1.53
N HIS A 19 8.04 -15.26 -0.81
CA HIS A 19 7.66 -15.27 0.59
C HIS A 19 6.21 -15.74 0.79
N THR A 20 6.03 -16.66 1.73
CA THR A 20 4.69 -17.03 2.21
C THR A 20 4.27 -16.07 3.31
N TYR A 21 3.25 -15.26 3.04
CA TYR A 21 2.67 -14.37 4.03
C TYR A 21 1.66 -15.11 4.89
N GLN A 22 1.73 -14.91 6.21
CA GLN A 22 0.76 -15.47 7.13
C GLN A 22 -0.63 -14.87 6.85
N THR A 23 -1.60 -15.75 6.65
CA THR A 23 -3.00 -15.38 6.46
C THR A 23 -3.74 -15.37 7.80
N GLY A 24 -4.87 -14.66 7.86
CA GLY A 24 -5.70 -14.62 9.07
C GLY A 24 -5.19 -13.70 10.18
N LEU A 25 -4.13 -12.92 9.94
CA LEU A 25 -3.71 -11.84 10.83
C LEU A 25 -4.85 -10.81 10.93
N LYS A 26 -5.40 -10.64 12.13
CA LYS A 26 -6.43 -9.64 12.42
C LYS A 26 -5.80 -8.43 13.08
N VAL A 27 -6.10 -7.27 12.52
CA VAL A 27 -5.82 -5.98 13.13
C VAL A 27 -7.07 -5.55 13.90
N SER A 28 -6.91 -4.95 15.07
CA SER A 28 -8.05 -4.44 15.83
C SER A 28 -8.71 -3.26 15.12
N ASP A 29 -10.00 -3.05 15.36
CA ASP A 29 -10.72 -1.90 14.79
C ASP A 29 -10.10 -0.57 15.25
N ALA A 30 -9.57 -0.52 16.47
CA ALA A 30 -8.87 0.65 17.01
C ALA A 30 -7.58 0.97 16.23
N GLU A 31 -6.77 -0.04 15.92
CA GLU A 31 -5.54 0.13 15.13
C GLU A 31 -5.85 0.53 13.69
N MET A 32 -6.91 -0.04 13.11
CA MET A 32 -7.37 0.31 11.76
C MET A 32 -7.91 1.74 11.72
N ALA A 33 -8.68 2.16 12.72
CA ALA A 33 -9.20 3.52 12.86
C ALA A 33 -8.09 4.57 13.11
N ALA A 34 -6.98 4.17 13.73
CA ALA A 34 -5.82 5.02 13.93
C ALA A 34 -5.04 5.33 12.62
N LEU A 35 -5.34 4.65 11.51
CA LEU A 35 -4.77 4.98 10.21
C LEU A 35 -5.34 6.29 9.68
N ASN A 36 -4.46 7.17 9.21
CA ASN A 36 -4.86 8.39 8.51
C ASN A 36 -5.17 8.06 7.05
N LEU A 37 -6.34 7.43 6.84
CA LEU A 37 -6.80 6.88 5.57
C LEU A 37 -7.96 7.69 4.99
N THR A 38 -7.82 8.18 3.76
CA THR A 38 -8.89 8.87 3.02
C THR A 38 -9.33 8.02 1.84
N ARG A 39 -10.57 7.52 1.85
CA ARG A 39 -11.15 6.74 0.75
C ARG A 39 -11.56 7.65 -0.41
N ARG A 40 -11.33 7.21 -1.65
CA ARG A 40 -11.77 7.94 -2.85
C ARG A 40 -13.18 7.52 -3.27
N PRO A 41 -13.97 8.41 -3.92
CA PRO A 41 -15.33 8.08 -4.35
C PRO A 41 -15.41 6.92 -5.36
N ILE A 42 -14.38 6.75 -6.19
CA ILE A 42 -14.31 5.70 -7.19
C ILE A 42 -13.64 4.48 -6.56
N CYS A 43 -14.40 3.40 -6.39
CA CYS A 43 -13.97 2.16 -5.75
C CYS A 43 -13.36 2.38 -4.35
N PRO A 44 -14.10 2.95 -3.37
CA PRO A 44 -13.58 3.32 -2.04
C PRO A 44 -13.05 2.15 -1.21
N GLN A 45 -13.37 0.92 -1.57
CA GLN A 45 -12.81 -0.29 -0.94
C GLN A 45 -11.38 -0.57 -1.40
N TRP A 46 -11.01 -0.11 -2.60
CA TRP A 46 -9.74 -0.38 -3.26
C TRP A 46 -8.86 0.87 -3.36
N ASN A 47 -9.48 2.03 -3.50
CA ASN A 47 -8.81 3.29 -3.78
C ASN A 47 -8.83 4.21 -2.56
N TYR A 48 -7.65 4.43 -1.99
CA TYR A 48 -7.47 5.24 -0.80
C TYR A 48 -6.13 5.97 -0.82
N ILE A 49 -6.04 7.03 -0.02
CA ILE A 49 -4.79 7.71 0.31
C ILE A 49 -4.45 7.40 1.75
N ILE A 50 -3.23 6.94 2.00
CA ILE A 50 -2.67 6.83 3.35
C ILE A 50 -1.68 7.98 3.56
N SER A 51 -1.88 8.74 4.64
CA SER A 51 -1.00 9.85 5.01
C SER A 51 -0.22 9.52 6.29
N PRO A 52 0.96 10.13 6.52
CA PRO A 52 1.66 9.99 7.79
C PRO A 52 0.79 10.40 8.96
N ARG A 53 0.89 9.65 10.07
CA ARG A 53 0.30 10.06 11.34
C ARG A 53 1.17 11.19 11.91
N LYS A 54 0.57 12.29 12.37
CA LYS A 54 1.30 13.30 13.13
C LYS A 54 1.83 12.61 14.38
N ARG A 55 3.15 12.59 14.57
CA ARG A 55 3.72 12.15 15.85
C ARG A 55 3.25 13.14 16.91
N ALA A 56 2.77 12.63 18.05
CA ALA A 56 2.59 13.48 19.21
C ALA A 56 3.97 14.03 19.60
N CYS A 57 4.05 15.34 19.81
CA CYS A 57 5.20 15.99 20.42
C CYS A 57 5.08 15.84 21.94
#